data_AF-A0A443NRG8-F1
#
_entry.id   AF-A0A443NRG8-F1
#
_cell.length_a   1.000
_cell.length_b   1.000
_cell.length_c   1.000
_cell.angle_alpha   90.00
_cell.angle_beta   90.00
_cell.angle_gamma   90.00
#
_symmetry.space_group_name_H-M   'P 1'
#
loop_
_entity.id
_entity.type
_entity.pdbx_description
1 polymer ?
#
loop_
_entity_poly.entity_id
_entity_poly.type
_entity_poly.pdbx_seq_one_letter_code
_entity_poly.pdbx_strand_id
1 'polypeptide(L)'
;MGSSNKHQEGQLTTKSDVYSFGVVLLELLTGRRSIDKSRPKSEQSLVHSAKAYSTSSQKLRSILDPKLVSEYSVKGVREGASLALQCVSSNPKDQPQMPVIV
;
A
#
# COMPACT_ATOMS: atom_id res chain seq x y z
N MET A 1 -18.74 22.99 32.54
CA MET A 1 -17.27 22.91 32.47
C MET A 1 -16.90 21.50 32.03
N GLY A 2 -16.03 21.35 31.02
CA GLY A 2 -15.41 20.06 30.70
C GLY A 2 -15.47 19.60 29.23
N SER A 3 -15.24 20.47 28.26
CA SER A 3 -14.91 20.04 26.89
C SER A 3 -13.60 19.26 26.90
N SER A 4 -13.66 17.94 26.78
CA SER A 4 -12.47 17.09 26.63
C SER A 4 -12.06 17.02 25.16
N ASN A 5 -11.22 17.96 24.73
CA ASN A 5 -10.43 17.83 23.50
C ASN A 5 -9.40 16.72 23.68
N LYS A 6 -9.73 15.50 23.26
CA LYS A 6 -8.71 14.47 23.03
C LYS A 6 -8.04 14.77 21.68
N HIS A 7 -6.80 15.19 21.76
CA HIS A 7 -5.91 15.58 20.68
C HIS A 7 -5.96 14.56 19.53
N GLN A 8 -6.27 15.07 18.34
CA GLN A 8 -6.39 14.33 17.09
C GLN A 8 -5.02 14.10 16.42
N GLU A 9 -3.92 14.59 17.01
CA GLU A 9 -2.57 14.56 16.42
C GLU A 9 -1.94 13.17 16.36
N GLY A 10 -2.14 12.31 17.37
CA GLY A 10 -1.51 10.98 17.42
C GLY A 10 -2.14 9.92 16.52
N GLN A 11 -3.39 10.11 16.07
CA GLN A 11 -4.03 9.21 15.10
C GLN A 11 -3.65 9.53 13.65
N LEU A 12 -3.24 10.78 13.40
CA LEU A 12 -2.84 11.24 12.06
C LEU A 12 -1.46 10.71 11.70
N THR A 13 -0.51 10.71 12.64
CA THR A 13 0.84 10.15 12.46
C THR A 13 0.79 8.66 12.19
N THR A 14 0.10 7.90 13.04
CA THR A 14 -0.07 6.46 12.88
C THR A 14 -0.68 6.07 11.52
N LYS A 15 -1.72 6.77 11.07
CA LYS A 15 -2.33 6.52 9.75
C LYS A 15 -1.41 6.90 8.59
N SER A 16 -0.64 7.97 8.74
CA SER A 16 0.35 8.41 7.76
C SER A 16 1.51 7.42 7.65
N ASP A 17 1.95 6.84 8.77
CA ASP A 17 3.00 5.83 8.80
C ASP A 17 2.55 4.53 8.13
N VAL A 18 1.31 4.08 8.41
CA VAL A 18 0.70 2.92 7.75
C VAL A 18 0.59 3.16 6.24
N TYR A 19 0.12 4.33 5.83
CA TYR A 19 0.04 4.68 4.41
C TYR A 19 1.43 4.65 3.74
N SER A 20 2.42 5.28 4.37
CA SER A 20 3.79 5.38 3.87
C SER A 20 4.44 3.99 3.77
N PHE A 21 4.24 3.14 4.77
CA PHE A 21 4.67 1.74 4.73
C PHE A 21 4.02 0.97 3.57
N GLY A 22 2.72 1.15 3.35
CA GLY A 22 2.01 0.55 2.22
C GLY A 22 2.59 0.98 0.87
N VAL A 23 2.96 2.25 0.72
CA VAL A 23 3.63 2.75 -0.49
C VAL A 23 4.99 2.08 -0.69
N VAL A 24 5.82 2.03 0.35
CA VAL A 24 7.14 1.37 0.28
C VAL A 24 7.00 -0.12 -0.05
N LEU A 25 6.01 -0.80 0.54
CA LEU A 25 5.76 -2.21 0.24
C LEU A 25 5.35 -2.42 -1.23
N LEU A 26 4.55 -1.51 -1.80
CA LEU A 26 4.24 -1.52 -3.25
C LEU A 26 5.49 -1.27 -4.10
N GLU A 27 6.37 -0.35 -3.71
CA GLU A 27 7.63 -0.10 -4.42
C GLU A 27 8.53 -1.33 -4.41
N LEU A 28 8.63 -2.02 -3.27
CA LEU A 28 9.40 -3.26 -3.13
C LEU A 28 8.82 -4.39 -3.98
N LEU A 29 7.50 -4.58 -3.97
CA LEU A 29 6.84 -5.66 -4.73
C LEU A 29 6.90 -5.44 -6.24
N THR A 30 6.87 -4.19 -6.68
CA THR A 30 6.78 -3.85 -8.12
C THR A 30 8.10 -3.41 -8.74
N GLY A 31 9.08 -3.03 -7.93
CA GLY A 31 10.33 -2.42 -8.40
C GLY A 31 10.11 -1.05 -9.05
N ARG A 32 8.91 -0.45 -8.90
CA ARG A 32 8.54 0.83 -9.50
C ARG A 32 8.57 1.92 -8.46
N ARG A 33 8.86 3.15 -8.88
CA ARG A 33 8.73 4.32 -8.01
C ARG A 33 7.26 4.65 -7.73
N SER A 34 6.99 5.09 -6.51
CA SER A 34 5.69 5.57 -6.04
C SER A 34 5.09 6.67 -6.91
N ILE A 35 5.93 7.56 -7.44
CA ILE A 35 5.59 8.56 -8.44
C ILE A 35 6.49 8.40 -9.68
N ASP A 36 5.88 8.06 -10.80
CA ASP A 36 6.54 7.95 -12.10
C ASP A 36 6.05 9.04 -13.07
N LYS A 37 6.78 10.15 -13.13
CA LYS A 37 6.45 11.30 -13.98
C LYS A 37 6.59 11.04 -15.48
N SER A 38 7.21 9.92 -15.88
CA SER A 38 7.30 9.54 -17.29
C SER A 38 5.99 8.96 -17.84
N ARG A 39 5.04 8.62 -16.96
CA ARG A 39 3.74 8.04 -17.31
C ARG A 39 2.63 9.09 -17.47
N PRO A 40 1.52 8.75 -18.14
CA PRO A 40 0.32 9.58 -18.18
C PRO A 40 -0.12 9.98 -16.77
N LYS A 41 -0.67 11.19 -16.59
CA LYS A 41 -1.05 11.75 -15.28
C LYS A 41 -1.91 10.79 -14.43
N SER A 42 -2.77 9.99 -15.05
CA SER A 42 -3.62 8.98 -14.40
C SER A 42 -2.86 7.76 -13.86
N GLU A 43 -1.64 7.53 -14.32
CA GLU A 43 -0.81 6.35 -13.99
C GLU A 43 0.51 6.70 -13.28
N GLN A 44 0.73 7.99 -12.98
CA GLN A 44 1.95 8.41 -12.28
C GLN A 44 2.00 7.88 -10.85
N SER A 45 0.84 7.76 -10.20
CA SER A 45 0.75 7.22 -8.84
C SER A 45 0.69 5.70 -8.84
N LEU A 46 1.69 5.08 -8.24
CA LEU A 46 1.72 3.63 -8.03
C LEU A 46 0.51 3.16 -7.21
N VAL A 47 0.07 3.95 -6.22
CA VAL A 47 -1.12 3.66 -5.41
C VAL A 47 -2.40 3.64 -6.24
N HIS A 48 -2.53 4.59 -7.17
CA HIS A 48 -3.68 4.61 -8.08
C HIS A 48 -3.69 3.38 -8.99
N SER A 49 -2.53 3.02 -9.56
CA SER A 49 -2.39 1.79 -10.34
C SER A 49 -2.59 0.54 -9.48
N ALA A 50 -2.17 0.56 -8.21
CA ALA A 50 -2.27 -0.55 -7.27
C ALA A 50 -3.70 -1.00 -7.02
N LYS A 51 -4.62 -0.04 -6.89
CA LYS A 51 -6.06 -0.32 -6.74
C LYS A 51 -6.62 -1.16 -7.88
N ALA A 52 -6.09 -1.01 -9.10
CA ALA A 52 -6.52 -1.82 -10.24
C ALA A 52 -6.05 -3.29 -10.15
N TYR A 53 -4.98 -3.56 -9.39
CA TYR A 53 -4.38 -4.90 -9.26
C TYR A 53 -5.13 -5.81 -8.28
N SER A 54 -5.87 -5.23 -7.33
CA SER A 54 -6.72 -5.96 -6.36
C SER A 54 -7.74 -6.91 -7.03
N THR A 55 -8.12 -6.62 -8.28
CA THR A 55 -9.15 -7.36 -9.00
C THR A 55 -8.69 -8.70 -9.61
N SER A 56 -7.39 -8.95 -9.76
CA SER A 56 -6.92 -10.19 -10.40
C SER A 56 -5.51 -10.60 -9.98
N SER A 57 -5.39 -11.85 -9.52
CA SER A 57 -4.08 -12.49 -9.23
C SER A 57 -3.15 -12.53 -10.45
N GLN A 58 -3.70 -12.56 -11.66
CA GLN A 58 -2.91 -12.55 -12.89
C GLN A 58 -2.33 -11.15 -13.17
N LYS A 59 -3.11 -10.09 -12.94
CA LYS A 59 -2.62 -8.71 -12.99
C LYS A 59 -1.57 -8.45 -11.93
N LEU A 60 -1.75 -8.98 -10.72
CA LEU A 60 -0.76 -8.88 -9.66
C LEU A 60 0.58 -9.49 -10.12
N ARG A 61 0.58 -10.69 -10.71
CA ARG A 61 1.83 -11.29 -11.20
C ARG A 61 2.53 -10.49 -12.28
N SER A 62 1.77 -9.81 -13.15
CA SER A 62 2.34 -9.03 -14.26
C SER A 62 3.06 -7.74 -13.85
N ILE A 63 2.82 -7.27 -12.62
CA ILE A 63 3.40 -6.02 -12.11
C ILE A 63 4.51 -6.24 -11.10
N LEU A 64 4.71 -7.49 -10.68
CA LEU A 64 5.81 -7.81 -9.77
C LEU A 64 7.11 -7.51 -10.46
N ASP A 65 8.09 -7.02 -9.70
CA ASP A 65 9.43 -6.87 -10.24
C ASP A 65 9.89 -8.23 -10.79
N PRO A 66 10.23 -8.33 -12.08
CA PRO A 66 10.70 -9.58 -12.69
C PRO A 66 11.92 -10.17 -11.95
N LYS A 67 12.69 -9.34 -11.26
CA LYS A 67 13.83 -9.76 -10.42
C LYS A 67 13.39 -10.52 -9.18
N LEU A 68 12.13 -10.37 -8.74
CA LEU A 68 11.55 -11.14 -7.63
C LEU A 68 11.08 -12.54 -8.07
N VAL A 69 10.94 -12.83 -9.37
CA VAL A 69 10.27 -14.07 -9.82
C VAL A 69 11.02 -15.36 -9.42
N SER A 70 12.31 -15.28 -9.09
CA SER A 70 13.12 -16.44 -8.67
C SER A 70 13.14 -16.71 -7.16
N GLU A 71 12.78 -15.74 -6.31
CA GLU A 71 13.13 -15.80 -4.87
C GLU A 71 11.94 -15.77 -3.88
N TYR A 72 10.70 -15.59 -4.35
CA TYR A 72 9.54 -15.48 -3.43
C TYR A 72 8.43 -16.49 -3.75
N SER A 73 7.79 -16.98 -2.68
CA SER A 73 6.55 -17.74 -2.78
C SER A 73 5.41 -16.85 -3.31
N VAL A 74 4.70 -17.33 -4.32
CA VAL A 74 3.47 -16.71 -4.85
C VAL A 74 2.49 -16.35 -3.74
N LYS A 75 2.43 -17.16 -2.67
CA LYS A 75 1.57 -16.93 -1.51
C LYS A 75 2.01 -15.68 -0.73
N GLY A 76 3.30 -15.55 -0.44
CA GLY A 76 3.84 -14.42 0.32
C GLY A 76 3.69 -13.11 -0.45
N VAL A 77 3.88 -13.14 -1.78
CA VAL A 77 3.64 -11.96 -2.63
C VAL A 77 2.18 -11.54 -2.61
N ARG A 78 1.24 -12.49 -2.67
CA ARG A 78 -0.19 -12.19 -2.62
C ARG A 78 -0.60 -11.60 -1.27
N GLU A 79 -0.08 -12.15 -0.17
CA GLU A 79 -0.33 -11.64 1.18
C GLU A 79 0.27 -10.25 1.37
N GLY A 80 1.51 -10.03 0.95
CA GLY A 80 2.16 -8.72 0.98
C GLY A 80 1.44 -7.68 0.13
N ALA A 81 0.99 -8.04 -1.08
CA ALA A 81 0.21 -7.15 -1.93
C ALA A 81 -1.15 -6.81 -1.29
N SER A 82 -1.82 -7.78 -0.69
CA SER A 82 -3.07 -7.55 0.04
C SER A 82 -2.86 -6.59 1.22
N LEU A 83 -1.80 -6.79 2.00
CA LEU A 83 -1.44 -5.90 3.10
C LEU A 83 -1.14 -4.49 2.62
N ALA A 84 -0.33 -4.35 1.55
CA ALA A 84 0.02 -3.08 0.97
C ALA A 84 -1.23 -2.31 0.50
N LEU A 85 -2.17 -3.00 -0.14
CA LEU A 85 -3.44 -2.42 -0.60
C LEU A 85 -4.34 -1.96 0.54
N GLN A 86 -4.39 -2.71 1.65
CA GLN A 86 -5.10 -2.31 2.86
C GLN A 86 -4.46 -1.06 3.50
N CYS A 87 -3.13 -1.02 3.56
CA CYS A 87 -2.38 0.12 4.11
C CYS A 87 -2.61 1.43 3.34
N VAL A 88 -2.72 1.37 2.01
CA VAL A 88 -2.95 2.56 1.14
C VAL A 88 -4.43 2.81 0.82
N SER A 89 -5.36 2.10 1.49
CA SER A 89 -6.79 2.27 1.26
C SER A 89 -7.24 3.67 1.65
N SER A 90 -8.11 4.27 0.83
CA SER A 90 -8.72 5.57 1.11
C SER A 90 -9.85 5.48 2.14
N ASN A 91 -10.33 4.28 2.43
CA ASN A 91 -11.32 4.04 3.47
C ASN A 91 -10.60 3.70 4.78
N PRO A 92 -10.68 4.56 5.81
CA PRO A 92 -9.97 4.35 7.07
C PRO A 92 -10.46 3.13 7.86
N LYS A 93 -11.61 2.53 7.49
CA LYS A 93 -12.09 1.27 8.06
C LYS A 93 -11.40 0.04 7.49
N ASP A 94 -10.82 0.16 6.29
CA ASP A 94 -10.09 -0.92 5.61
C ASP A 94 -8.58 -0.86 5.89
N GLN A 95 -8.12 0.23 6.53
CA GLN A 95 -6.73 0.33 7.00
C GLN A 95 -6.53 -0.54 8.25
N PRO A 96 -5.49 -1.38 8.28
CA PRO A 96 -5.16 -2.15 9.47
C PRO A 96 -4.77 -1.22 10.63
N GLN A 97 -5.16 -1.58 11.84
CA GLN A 97 -4.69 -0.89 13.05
C GLN A 97 -3.20 -1.17 13.24
N MET A 98 -2.40 -0.16 13.58
CA MET A 98 -0.93 -0.27 13.72
C MET A 98 -0.38 -1.51 14.46
N PRO A 99 -0.98 -2.03 15.56
CA PRO A 99 -0.47 -3.25 16.21
C PRO A 99 -0.57 -4.53 15.36
N VAL A 100 -1.22 -4.49 14.19
CA VAL A 100 -1.26 -5.60 13.22
C VAL A 100 -0.07 -5.58 12.25
N ILE A 101 0.66 -4.46 12.16
CA ILE A 101 1.78 -4.29 11.20
C ILE A 101 3.13 -4.70 11.81
N VAL A 102 3.17 -5.09 13.09
CA VAL A 102 4.38 -5.54 13.81
C VAL A 102 4.24 -6.97 14.29
#